data_AF-B6K2M1-F1
#
_entry.id   AF-B6K2M1-F1
#
_cell.length_a   1.000
_cell.length_b   1.000
_cell.length_c   1.000
_cell.angle_alpha   90.00
_cell.angle_beta   90.00
_cell.angle_gamma   90.00
#
_symmetry.space_group_name_H-M   'P 1'
#
loop_
_entity.id
_entity.type
_entity.pdbx_description
1 polymer ?
#
loop_
_entity_poly.entity_id
_entity_poly.type
_entity_poly.pdbx_seq_one_letter_code
_entity_poly.pdbx_strand_id
1 'polypeptide(L)'
;MGFWGRNTFKVKGKNVIVTGGSQGLGKAIAKELVLRGANVHIVARTISTLQQAADELKQFTVLPDQVVAFESVDLTNKYAVKEYIDNLPFCPDHVLSVAGSSKPGFFAEMDLETFEKQMLQNYFSTVYVCHAVINRMRKCPVPYNRRILLTSSITSVLPIAGYSAYSPAKAAMRALADTLRQECIMYDIEVCIYLPASISSPGFEEENRIKPELCKILEDRDPVATPEEAARRCMSGLDHGDFLITSNLIGDLMKNRVRGASPQDNLLLDTIGTVISFFGWPPFRRDLDSSVYKYAIEHQMRCPRIERSNTFPSLAVILLHLVLIYFSFPNLVQSPVPTLTKMVPSLFALQLIQVWLQRPKVNGILPSMATAILSSLGGSVLIQLIVVAFGAPLMKNYLKTFLCSVILSLLTVFPISFYTRFDFRRWRNVLTLQGQDFCGSLVYRAWGVVIGAWLGAIPIPLDWDRPWQAWPITVVTGAFLGYGFGGLIGELLK
;
A
#
# COMPACT_ATOMS: atom_id res chain seq x y z
N MET A 1 -25.95 -0.61 11.37
CA MET A 1 -27.24 -0.12 11.93
C MET A 1 -27.15 1.42 12.02
N GLY A 2 -28.27 2.13 11.91
CA GLY A 2 -28.30 3.57 11.60
C GLY A 2 -27.66 4.51 12.64
N PHE A 3 -27.30 5.71 12.15
CA PHE A 3 -26.72 6.89 12.82
C PHE A 3 -27.33 7.33 14.18
N TRP A 4 -28.38 6.67 14.66
CA TRP A 4 -29.18 7.01 15.85
C TRP A 4 -29.53 5.74 16.68
N GLY A 5 -28.54 4.88 16.93
CA GLY A 5 -28.74 3.53 17.47
C GLY A 5 -28.76 3.45 19.00
N ARG A 6 -29.83 2.89 19.56
CA ARG A 6 -29.91 2.39 20.95
C ARG A 6 -28.75 1.44 21.25
N ASN A 7 -28.25 1.42 22.49
CA ASN A 7 -27.25 0.44 22.93
C ASN A 7 -27.71 -1.00 22.61
N THR A 8 -26.97 -1.66 21.73
CA THR A 8 -27.23 -3.02 21.27
C THR A 8 -26.56 -4.08 22.16
N PHE A 9 -25.54 -3.71 22.94
CA PHE A 9 -24.77 -4.60 23.81
C PHE A 9 -25.27 -4.57 25.26
N LYS A 10 -26.28 -5.39 25.56
CA LYS A 10 -26.87 -5.46 26.90
C LYS A 10 -26.15 -6.47 27.80
N VAL A 11 -25.43 -5.99 28.80
CA VAL A 11 -24.62 -6.86 29.69
C VAL A 11 -25.09 -6.93 31.15
N LYS A 12 -25.99 -6.04 31.57
CA LYS A 12 -26.49 -6.00 32.97
C LYS A 12 -27.16 -7.34 33.33
N GLY A 13 -26.67 -7.98 34.39
CA GLY A 13 -27.13 -9.29 34.87
C GLY A 13 -26.81 -10.46 33.93
N LYS A 14 -25.92 -10.28 32.93
CA LYS A 14 -25.50 -11.32 31.99
C LYS A 14 -24.20 -11.97 32.41
N ASN A 15 -24.03 -13.24 32.07
CA ASN A 15 -22.79 -13.98 32.32
C ASN A 15 -21.83 -13.83 31.14
N VAL A 16 -20.71 -13.16 31.37
CA VAL A 16 -19.73 -12.79 30.35
C VAL A 16 -18.38 -13.43 30.65
N ILE A 17 -17.82 -14.13 29.68
CA ILE A 17 -16.47 -14.71 29.77
C ILE A 17 -15.48 -13.79 29.08
N VAL A 18 -14.36 -13.48 29.73
CA VAL A 18 -13.25 -12.71 29.16
C VAL A 18 -11.96 -13.51 29.23
N THR A 19 -11.46 -13.96 28.10
CA THR A 19 -10.14 -14.63 28.05
C THR A 19 -9.01 -13.61 28.10
N GLY A 20 -7.88 -13.95 28.69
CA GLY A 20 -6.79 -12.98 28.94
C GLY A 20 -7.14 -11.92 29.99
N GLY A 21 -8.13 -12.20 30.85
CA GLY A 21 -8.68 -11.21 31.80
C GLY A 21 -7.80 -10.89 33.01
N SER A 22 -6.61 -11.49 33.14
CA SER A 22 -5.71 -11.23 34.29
C SER A 22 -4.91 -9.93 34.17
N GLN A 23 -4.69 -9.40 32.96
CA GLN A 23 -3.89 -8.20 32.74
C GLN A 23 -4.23 -7.48 31.42
N GLY A 24 -3.67 -6.28 31.23
CA GLY A 24 -3.76 -5.51 29.98
C GLY A 24 -5.20 -5.26 29.52
N LEU A 25 -5.43 -5.35 28.21
CA LEU A 25 -6.73 -5.11 27.58
C LEU A 25 -7.84 -6.01 28.15
N GLY A 26 -7.56 -7.29 28.41
CA GLY A 26 -8.56 -8.23 28.92
C GLY A 26 -9.09 -7.82 30.30
N LYS A 27 -8.19 -7.41 31.22
CA LYS A 27 -8.58 -6.89 32.54
C LYS A 27 -9.37 -5.59 32.43
N ALA A 28 -8.96 -4.68 31.54
CA ALA A 28 -9.66 -3.42 31.32
C ALA A 28 -11.08 -3.63 30.74
N ILE A 29 -11.23 -4.56 29.79
CA ILE A 29 -12.55 -4.98 29.28
C ILE A 29 -13.41 -5.60 30.39
N ALA A 30 -12.83 -6.48 31.21
CA ALA A 30 -13.54 -7.07 32.34
C ALA A 30 -14.04 -6.00 33.31
N LYS A 31 -13.23 -4.97 33.59
CA LYS A 31 -13.62 -3.83 34.43
C LYS A 31 -14.81 -3.07 33.86
N GLU A 32 -14.80 -2.74 32.57
CA GLU A 32 -15.94 -2.07 31.90
C GLU A 32 -17.22 -2.91 31.99
N LEU A 33 -17.13 -4.22 31.81
CA LEU A 33 -18.27 -5.14 31.94
C LEU A 33 -18.81 -5.20 33.37
N VAL A 34 -17.92 -5.25 34.37
CA VAL A 34 -18.32 -5.23 35.78
C VAL A 34 -19.02 -3.92 36.13
N LEU A 35 -18.49 -2.77 35.71
CA LEU A 35 -19.11 -1.45 35.92
C LEU A 35 -20.50 -1.34 35.26
N ARG A 36 -20.76 -2.11 34.21
CA ARG A 36 -22.05 -2.21 33.52
C ARG A 36 -23.00 -3.25 34.15
N GLY A 37 -22.61 -3.87 35.27
CA GLY A 37 -23.42 -4.80 36.03
C GLY A 37 -23.44 -6.23 35.49
N ALA A 38 -22.43 -6.65 34.72
CA ALA A 38 -22.31 -8.03 34.22
C ALA A 38 -21.67 -8.96 35.25
N ASN A 39 -22.08 -10.22 35.26
CA ASN A 39 -21.31 -11.27 35.94
C ASN A 39 -20.11 -11.61 35.04
N VAL A 40 -18.90 -11.49 35.55
CA VAL A 40 -17.68 -11.63 34.74
C VAL A 40 -16.85 -12.81 35.21
N HIS A 41 -16.56 -13.72 34.28
CA HIS A 41 -15.63 -14.83 34.46
C HIS A 41 -14.36 -14.57 33.65
N ILE A 42 -13.25 -14.28 34.34
CA ILE A 42 -11.95 -14.07 33.68
C ILE A 42 -11.18 -15.38 33.55
N VAL A 43 -10.54 -15.60 32.40
CA VAL A 43 -9.80 -16.84 32.11
C VAL A 43 -8.38 -16.50 31.68
N ALA A 44 -7.38 -17.09 32.34
CA ALA A 44 -5.97 -17.00 31.95
C ALA A 44 -5.20 -18.21 32.51
N ARG A 45 -3.86 -18.20 32.46
CA ARG A 45 -3.03 -19.33 32.89
C ARG A 45 -2.52 -19.22 34.33
N THR A 46 -2.24 -18.01 34.79
CA THR A 46 -1.50 -17.79 36.04
C THR A 46 -2.48 -17.44 37.16
N ILE A 47 -2.70 -18.40 38.07
CA ILE A 47 -3.65 -18.30 39.18
C ILE A 47 -3.43 -17.04 40.02
N SER A 48 -2.18 -16.73 40.39
CA SER A 48 -1.89 -15.55 41.22
C SER A 48 -2.35 -14.24 40.58
N THR A 49 -2.06 -14.04 39.30
CA THR A 49 -2.50 -12.84 38.56
C THR A 49 -4.02 -12.80 38.35
N LEU A 50 -4.67 -13.96 38.20
CA LEU A 50 -6.12 -14.06 38.07
C LEU A 50 -6.82 -13.71 39.38
N GLN A 51 -6.33 -14.24 40.50
CA GLN A 51 -6.86 -13.95 41.83
C GLN A 51 -6.76 -12.45 42.12
N GLN A 52 -5.59 -11.84 41.90
CA GLN A 52 -5.39 -10.41 42.06
C GLN A 52 -6.36 -9.60 41.18
N ALA A 53 -6.45 -9.95 39.89
CA ALA A 53 -7.35 -9.25 38.97
C ALA A 53 -8.82 -9.40 39.38
N ALA A 54 -9.25 -10.59 39.82
CA ALA A 54 -10.61 -10.83 40.30
C ALA A 54 -10.92 -10.01 41.56
N ASP A 55 -9.98 -9.93 42.50
CA ASP A 55 -10.17 -9.15 43.74
C ASP A 55 -10.22 -7.64 43.47
N GLU A 56 -9.40 -7.13 42.55
CA GLU A 56 -9.51 -5.75 42.05
C GLU A 56 -10.87 -5.52 41.36
N LEU A 57 -11.31 -6.45 40.50
CA LEU A 57 -12.57 -6.32 39.76
C LEU A 57 -13.80 -6.34 40.67
N LYS A 58 -13.79 -7.13 41.75
CA LYS A 58 -14.88 -7.17 42.75
C LYS A 58 -15.15 -5.81 43.39
N GLN A 59 -14.15 -4.92 43.47
CA GLN A 59 -14.32 -3.57 44.03
C GLN A 59 -15.17 -2.65 43.13
N PHE A 60 -15.37 -3.01 41.86
CA PHE A 60 -16.13 -2.23 40.89
C PHE A 60 -17.55 -2.76 40.66
N THR A 61 -18.00 -3.77 41.42
CA THR A 61 -19.36 -4.31 41.29
C THR A 61 -20.40 -3.25 41.64
N VAL A 62 -21.51 -3.26 40.90
CA VAL A 62 -22.58 -2.26 41.03
C VAL A 62 -23.92 -2.88 41.42
N LEU A 63 -24.01 -4.22 41.43
CA LEU A 63 -25.17 -4.97 41.88
C LEU A 63 -24.78 -5.90 43.03
N PRO A 64 -25.67 -6.14 44.01
CA PRO A 64 -25.36 -6.96 45.19
C PRO A 64 -25.05 -8.42 44.85
N ASP A 65 -25.74 -8.99 43.85
CA ASP A 65 -25.60 -10.40 43.45
C ASP A 65 -24.63 -10.60 42.27
N GLN A 66 -23.78 -9.61 42.00
CA GLN A 66 -22.86 -9.64 40.86
C GLN A 66 -21.70 -10.59 41.11
N VAL A 67 -21.49 -11.54 40.20
CA VAL A 67 -20.41 -12.54 40.32
C VAL A 67 -19.19 -12.09 39.54
N VAL A 68 -18.03 -12.05 40.22
CA VAL A 68 -16.71 -11.95 39.60
C VAL A 68 -15.90 -13.17 40.00
N ALA A 69 -15.65 -14.04 39.02
CA ALA A 69 -14.93 -15.29 39.22
C ALA A 69 -13.81 -15.44 38.19
N PHE A 70 -12.92 -16.39 38.43
CA PHE A 70 -11.83 -16.69 37.52
C PHE A 70 -11.63 -18.19 37.36
N GLU A 71 -11.01 -18.60 36.25
CA GLU A 71 -10.58 -19.97 36.02
C GLU A 71 -9.19 -19.99 35.39
N SER A 72 -8.36 -20.94 35.80
CA SER A 72 -7.04 -21.16 35.22
C SER A 72 -7.13 -22.19 34.09
N VAL A 73 -7.06 -21.73 32.84
CA VAL A 73 -7.14 -22.58 31.65
C VAL A 73 -6.03 -22.23 30.66
N ASP A 74 -5.28 -23.24 30.22
CA ASP A 74 -4.41 -23.10 29.05
C ASP A 74 -5.25 -23.17 27.78
N LEU A 75 -5.48 -22.01 27.17
CA LEU A 75 -6.29 -21.87 25.96
C LEU A 75 -5.65 -22.51 24.73
N THR A 76 -4.39 -22.93 24.79
CA THR A 76 -3.74 -23.70 23.71
C THR A 76 -4.09 -25.19 23.76
N ASN A 77 -4.68 -25.67 24.87
CA ASN A 77 -5.16 -27.03 25.00
C ASN A 77 -6.66 -27.10 24.72
N LYS A 78 -7.02 -27.63 23.54
CA LYS A 78 -8.41 -27.79 23.09
C LYS A 78 -9.29 -28.62 24.05
N TYR A 79 -8.72 -29.59 24.76
CA TYR A 79 -9.47 -30.42 25.71
C TYR A 79 -9.77 -29.67 27.00
N ALA A 80 -8.79 -28.95 27.53
CA ALA A 80 -8.97 -28.10 28.72
C ALA A 80 -10.00 -26.99 28.47
N VAL A 81 -9.96 -26.35 27.29
CA VAL A 81 -10.96 -25.33 26.91
C VAL A 81 -12.37 -25.94 26.83
N LYS A 82 -12.51 -27.12 26.22
CA LYS A 82 -13.79 -27.81 26.11
C LYS A 82 -14.34 -28.19 27.48
N GLU A 83 -13.50 -28.81 28.31
CA GLU A 83 -13.86 -29.23 29.68
C GLU A 83 -14.31 -28.04 30.53
N TYR A 84 -13.56 -26.93 30.50
CA TYR A 84 -13.94 -25.70 31.17
C TYR A 84 -15.32 -25.21 30.75
N ILE A 85 -15.56 -25.08 29.44
CA ILE A 85 -16.85 -24.57 28.93
C ILE A 85 -18.00 -25.54 29.24
N ASP A 86 -17.78 -26.86 29.17
CA ASP A 86 -18.81 -27.86 29.48
C ASP A 86 -19.18 -27.87 30.96
N ASN A 87 -18.22 -27.62 31.85
CA ASN A 87 -18.41 -27.64 33.31
C ASN A 87 -18.92 -26.31 33.89
N LEU A 88 -19.11 -25.26 33.08
CA LEU A 88 -19.69 -24.01 33.56
C LEU A 88 -21.08 -24.24 34.18
N PRO A 89 -21.42 -23.60 35.31
CA PRO A 89 -22.73 -23.73 35.94
C PRO A 89 -23.83 -22.96 35.18
N PHE A 90 -23.47 -22.17 34.17
CA PHE A 90 -24.38 -21.38 33.33
C PHE A 90 -24.05 -21.55 31.85
N CYS A 91 -24.96 -21.16 30.96
CA CYS A 91 -24.62 -20.91 29.56
C CYS A 91 -24.15 -19.45 29.43
N PRO A 92 -22.95 -19.18 28.88
CA PRO A 92 -22.49 -17.79 28.72
C PRO A 92 -23.40 -17.03 27.77
N ASP A 93 -23.62 -15.75 28.07
CA ASP A 93 -24.41 -14.83 27.26
C ASP A 93 -23.52 -14.10 26.26
N HIS A 94 -22.32 -13.72 26.69
CA HIS A 94 -21.31 -13.10 25.84
C HIS A 94 -19.92 -13.68 26.13
N VAL A 95 -19.07 -13.73 25.10
CA VAL A 95 -17.67 -14.16 25.23
C VAL A 95 -16.77 -13.20 24.48
N LEU A 96 -15.73 -12.71 25.17
CA LEU A 96 -14.70 -11.86 24.60
C LEU A 96 -13.38 -12.62 24.60
N SER A 97 -12.95 -13.06 23.41
CA SER A 97 -11.70 -13.79 23.19
C SER A 97 -10.56 -12.79 23.00
N VAL A 98 -9.91 -12.39 24.11
CA VAL A 98 -8.89 -11.33 24.13
C VAL A 98 -7.47 -11.87 24.29
N ALA A 99 -7.31 -13.09 24.82
CA ALA A 99 -6.01 -13.72 25.01
C ALA A 99 -5.20 -13.79 23.70
N GLY A 100 -3.93 -13.41 23.78
CA GLY A 100 -2.98 -13.45 22.68
C GLY A 100 -1.63 -12.89 23.11
N SER A 101 -0.63 -13.09 22.26
CA SER A 101 0.72 -12.55 22.47
C SER A 101 1.43 -12.43 21.14
N SER A 102 2.38 -11.49 21.07
CA SER A 102 3.20 -11.24 19.90
C SER A 102 4.66 -11.56 20.21
N LYS A 103 5.36 -12.16 19.25
CA LYS A 103 6.82 -12.30 19.27
C LYS A 103 7.37 -11.74 17.95
N PRO A 104 7.85 -10.48 17.94
CA PRO A 104 8.38 -9.87 16.73
C PRO A 104 9.76 -10.41 16.38
N GLY A 105 10.13 -10.27 15.12
CA GLY A 105 11.41 -10.68 14.56
C GLY A 105 11.37 -10.69 13.03
N PHE A 106 12.55 -10.66 12.41
CA PHE A 106 12.62 -10.83 10.96
C PHE A 106 12.40 -12.29 10.58
N PHE A 107 11.63 -12.50 9.51
CA PHE A 107 11.21 -13.83 9.07
C PHE A 107 12.37 -14.83 8.93
N ALA A 108 13.50 -14.39 8.36
CA ALA A 108 14.66 -15.23 8.12
C ALA A 108 15.48 -15.57 9.39
N GLU A 109 15.27 -14.84 10.49
CA GLU A 109 16.03 -14.98 11.74
C GLU A 109 15.24 -15.73 12.82
N MET A 110 13.93 -15.93 12.60
CA MET A 110 13.04 -16.56 13.57
C MET A 110 12.95 -18.07 13.35
N ASP A 111 12.99 -18.82 14.45
CA ASP A 111 12.73 -20.26 14.42
C ASP A 111 11.30 -20.57 13.97
N LEU A 112 11.13 -21.60 13.15
CA LEU A 112 9.82 -22.04 12.65
C LEU A 112 8.84 -22.39 13.79
N GLU A 113 9.33 -22.93 14.91
CA GLU A 113 8.53 -23.20 16.11
C GLU A 113 7.86 -21.92 16.65
N THR A 114 8.48 -20.74 16.48
CA THR A 114 7.85 -19.48 16.86
C THR A 114 6.59 -19.22 16.04
N PHE A 115 6.57 -19.54 14.74
CA PHE A 115 5.39 -19.37 13.89
C PHE A 115 4.26 -20.31 14.30
N GLU A 116 4.57 -21.58 14.57
CA GLU A 116 3.60 -22.55 15.07
C GLU A 116 3.01 -22.10 16.41
N LYS A 117 3.86 -21.66 17.33
CA LYS A 117 3.43 -21.15 18.64
C LYS A 117 2.57 -19.89 18.52
N GLN A 118 2.91 -18.96 17.63
CA GLN A 118 2.10 -17.75 17.41
C GLN A 118 0.73 -18.09 16.81
N MET A 119 0.66 -19.05 15.88
CA MET A 119 -0.61 -19.58 15.37
C MET A 119 -1.42 -20.27 16.46
N LEU A 120 -0.77 -21.09 17.30
CA LEU A 120 -1.43 -21.80 18.40
C LEU A 120 -2.00 -20.83 19.44
N GLN A 121 -1.20 -19.84 19.86
CA GLN A 121 -1.55 -18.89 20.92
C GLN A 121 -2.58 -17.85 20.50
N ASN A 122 -2.59 -17.43 19.23
CA ASN A 122 -3.51 -16.39 18.76
C ASN A 122 -4.70 -16.95 17.98
N TYR A 123 -4.47 -17.83 17.00
CA TYR A 123 -5.55 -18.31 16.13
C TYR A 123 -6.25 -19.53 16.72
N PHE A 124 -5.53 -20.63 16.97
CA PHE A 124 -6.16 -21.87 17.42
C PHE A 124 -6.79 -21.75 18.81
N SER A 125 -6.19 -20.99 19.73
CA SER A 125 -6.79 -20.70 21.03
C SER A 125 -8.18 -20.05 20.89
N THR A 126 -8.33 -19.07 20.00
CA THR A 126 -9.63 -18.46 19.69
C THR A 126 -10.57 -19.44 19.00
N VAL A 127 -10.08 -20.28 18.08
CA VAL A 127 -10.89 -21.36 17.47
C VAL A 127 -11.45 -22.29 18.53
N TYR A 128 -10.63 -22.74 19.48
CA TYR A 128 -11.06 -23.66 20.54
C TYR A 128 -12.12 -23.04 21.43
N VAL A 129 -11.94 -21.77 21.82
CA VAL A 129 -12.92 -21.03 22.62
C VAL A 129 -14.23 -20.85 21.84
N CYS A 130 -14.18 -20.34 20.61
CA CYS A 130 -15.38 -20.13 19.80
C CYS A 130 -16.12 -21.45 19.55
N HIS A 131 -15.41 -22.51 19.21
CA HIS A 131 -15.99 -23.82 18.94
C HIS A 131 -16.71 -24.39 20.17
N ALA A 132 -16.08 -24.37 21.35
CA ALA A 132 -16.70 -24.87 22.58
C ALA A 132 -17.92 -24.01 22.98
N VAL A 133 -17.77 -22.68 22.93
CA VAL A 133 -18.82 -21.73 23.31
C VAL A 133 -20.03 -21.82 22.38
N ILE A 134 -19.84 -21.83 21.06
CA ILE A 134 -20.94 -21.92 20.09
C ILE A 134 -21.69 -23.25 20.27
N ASN A 135 -20.96 -24.36 20.49
CA ASN A 135 -21.58 -25.66 20.76
C ASN A 135 -22.43 -25.68 22.03
N ARG A 136 -22.07 -24.91 23.06
CA ARG A 136 -22.87 -24.75 24.27
C ARG A 136 -24.05 -23.79 24.03
N MET A 137 -23.80 -22.61 23.47
CA MET A 137 -24.80 -21.58 23.21
C MET A 137 -25.95 -22.09 22.32
N ARG A 138 -25.65 -22.86 21.26
CA ARG A 138 -26.68 -23.41 20.35
C ARG A 138 -27.65 -24.40 21.01
N LYS A 139 -27.29 -24.95 22.18
CA LYS A 139 -28.15 -25.86 22.96
C LYS A 139 -29.02 -25.12 23.97
N CYS A 140 -28.80 -23.83 24.18
CA CYS A 140 -29.47 -23.02 25.19
C CYS A 140 -30.03 -21.75 24.54
N PRO A 141 -31.08 -21.82 23.70
CA PRO A 141 -31.65 -20.64 23.06
C PRO A 141 -32.17 -19.64 24.11
N VAL A 142 -32.04 -18.36 23.82
CA VAL A 142 -32.44 -17.25 24.70
C VAL A 142 -33.19 -16.18 23.90
N PRO A 143 -34.09 -15.38 24.51
CA PRO A 143 -34.90 -14.39 23.80
C PRO A 143 -34.12 -13.09 23.47
N TYR A 144 -32.80 -13.16 23.35
CA TYR A 144 -31.92 -12.02 23.09
C TYR A 144 -30.64 -12.47 22.38
N ASN A 145 -30.02 -11.56 21.63
CA ASN A 145 -28.81 -11.86 20.88
C ASN A 145 -27.62 -12.05 21.83
N ARG A 146 -26.92 -13.16 21.66
CA ARG A 146 -25.61 -13.40 22.29
C ARG A 146 -24.50 -12.77 21.46
N ARG A 147 -23.32 -12.58 22.08
CA ARG A 147 -22.16 -12.03 21.34
C ARG A 147 -20.87 -12.77 21.60
N ILE A 148 -20.11 -12.95 20.52
CA ILE A 148 -18.73 -13.42 20.55
C ILE A 148 -17.85 -12.34 19.92
N LEU A 149 -16.95 -11.76 20.71
CA LEU A 149 -15.92 -10.84 20.23
C LEU A 149 -14.60 -11.59 20.07
N LEU A 150 -13.96 -11.42 18.91
CA LEU A 150 -12.59 -11.86 18.67
C LEU A 150 -11.66 -10.66 18.73
N THR A 151 -10.53 -10.74 19.44
CA THR A 151 -9.52 -9.68 19.44
C THR A 151 -8.36 -10.04 18.51
N SER A 152 -8.33 -9.38 17.35
CA SER A 152 -7.22 -9.45 16.40
C SER A 152 -6.27 -8.26 16.63
N SER A 153 -5.88 -7.53 15.58
CA SER A 153 -4.94 -6.41 15.63
C SER A 153 -5.05 -5.60 14.34
N ILE A 154 -4.71 -4.31 14.38
CA ILE A 154 -4.55 -3.51 13.16
C ILE A 154 -3.50 -4.10 12.20
N THR A 155 -2.56 -4.90 12.69
CA THR A 155 -1.59 -5.61 11.85
C THR A 155 -2.22 -6.69 10.95
N SER A 156 -3.48 -7.07 11.20
CA SER A 156 -4.26 -7.93 10.29
C SER A 156 -4.65 -7.22 8.98
N VAL A 157 -4.66 -5.88 8.99
CA VAL A 157 -4.99 -5.04 7.83
C VAL A 157 -3.78 -4.30 7.27
N LEU A 158 -2.78 -4.05 8.12
CA LEU A 158 -1.50 -3.44 7.76
C LEU A 158 -0.35 -4.28 8.32
N PRO A 159 0.08 -5.35 7.63
CA PRO A 159 1.27 -6.09 8.01
C PRO A 159 2.53 -5.25 7.74
N ILE A 160 3.46 -5.25 8.68
CA ILE A 160 4.75 -4.54 8.57
C ILE A 160 5.92 -5.48 8.85
N ALA A 161 7.12 -5.08 8.43
CA ALA A 161 8.34 -5.85 8.67
C ALA A 161 8.57 -6.03 10.18
N GLY A 162 8.85 -7.27 10.60
CA GLY A 162 9.03 -7.62 12.02
C GLY A 162 7.85 -8.39 12.64
N TYR A 163 6.66 -8.41 12.03
CA TYR A 163 5.51 -9.17 12.55
C TYR A 163 5.12 -10.40 11.74
N SER A 164 6.07 -10.95 10.99
CA SER A 164 5.79 -12.08 10.09
C SER A 164 5.21 -13.32 10.80
N ALA A 165 5.53 -13.55 12.07
CA ALA A 165 4.94 -14.64 12.86
C ALA A 165 3.59 -14.29 13.51
N TYR A 166 3.26 -13.01 13.67
CA TYR A 166 2.09 -12.52 14.40
C TYR A 166 0.95 -12.07 13.48
N SER A 167 1.25 -11.20 12.50
CA SER A 167 0.24 -10.64 11.59
C SER A 167 -0.56 -11.69 10.82
N PRO A 168 0.03 -12.80 10.33
CA PRO A 168 -0.75 -13.85 9.65
C PRO A 168 -1.79 -14.51 10.57
N ALA A 169 -1.43 -14.80 11.82
CA ALA A 169 -2.38 -15.38 12.80
C ALA A 169 -3.55 -14.41 13.05
N LYS A 170 -3.27 -13.11 13.14
CA LYS A 170 -4.28 -12.06 13.33
C LYS A 170 -5.14 -11.84 12.08
N ALA A 171 -4.57 -11.96 10.89
CA ALA A 171 -5.33 -11.97 9.63
C ALA A 171 -6.24 -13.21 9.52
N ALA A 172 -5.78 -14.39 9.94
CA ALA A 172 -6.59 -15.60 9.97
C ALA A 172 -7.82 -15.47 10.91
N MET A 173 -7.66 -14.79 12.05
CA MET A 173 -8.79 -14.48 12.94
C MET A 173 -9.86 -13.61 12.28
N ARG A 174 -9.45 -12.71 11.36
CA ARG A 174 -10.40 -11.88 10.60
C ARG A 174 -11.26 -12.72 9.66
N ALA A 175 -10.63 -13.60 8.88
CA ALA A 175 -11.35 -14.54 8.03
C ALA A 175 -12.27 -15.46 8.86
N LEU A 176 -11.82 -15.91 10.03
CA LEU A 176 -12.64 -16.68 10.96
C LEU A 176 -13.88 -15.90 11.41
N ALA A 177 -13.73 -14.63 11.79
CA ALA A 177 -14.84 -13.79 12.21
C ALA A 177 -15.87 -13.58 11.07
N ASP A 178 -15.41 -13.32 9.84
CA ASP A 178 -16.28 -13.16 8.66
C ASP A 178 -17.11 -14.43 8.38
N THR A 179 -16.49 -15.60 8.54
CA THR A 179 -17.15 -16.91 8.36
C THR A 179 -18.10 -17.21 9.51
N LEU A 180 -17.64 -17.13 10.77
CA LEU A 180 -18.46 -17.40 11.95
C LEU A 180 -19.65 -16.47 12.03
N ARG A 181 -19.54 -15.21 11.59
CA ARG A 181 -20.69 -14.30 11.51
C ARG A 181 -21.83 -14.89 10.70
N GLN A 182 -21.55 -15.59 9.59
CA GLN A 182 -22.58 -16.20 8.75
C GLN A 182 -23.13 -17.47 9.38
N GLU A 183 -22.27 -18.33 9.90
CA GLU A 183 -22.69 -19.58 10.56
C GLU A 183 -23.53 -19.32 11.81
N CYS A 184 -23.17 -18.29 12.58
CA CYS A 184 -23.83 -17.94 13.83
C CYS A 184 -25.20 -17.28 13.68
N ILE A 185 -25.57 -16.83 12.46
CA ILE A 185 -26.94 -16.35 12.18
C ILE A 185 -27.97 -17.44 12.50
N MET A 186 -27.63 -18.71 12.28
CA MET A 186 -28.52 -19.85 12.55
C MET A 186 -28.83 -20.05 14.05
N TYR A 187 -28.07 -19.40 14.93
CA TYR A 187 -28.09 -19.63 16.37
C TYR A 187 -28.36 -18.36 17.19
N ASP A 188 -28.74 -17.25 16.54
CA ASP A 188 -28.92 -15.93 17.18
C ASP A 188 -27.68 -15.46 17.97
N ILE A 189 -26.50 -15.73 17.42
CA ILE A 189 -25.21 -15.30 17.97
C ILE A 189 -24.61 -14.26 17.02
N GLU A 190 -24.35 -13.06 17.53
CA GLU A 190 -23.61 -12.03 16.81
C GLU A 190 -22.10 -12.21 17.02
N VAL A 191 -21.34 -12.14 15.93
CA VAL A 191 -19.87 -12.22 15.96
C VAL A 191 -19.31 -10.86 15.56
N CYS A 192 -18.37 -10.34 16.35
CA CYS A 192 -17.65 -9.10 16.07
C CYS A 192 -16.14 -9.35 16.18
N ILE A 193 -15.34 -8.46 15.59
CA ILE A 193 -13.88 -8.49 15.68
C ILE A 193 -13.34 -7.10 16.05
N TYR A 194 -12.45 -7.06 17.05
CA TYR A 194 -11.73 -5.87 17.45
C TYR A 194 -10.30 -5.89 16.91
N LEU A 195 -9.90 -4.82 16.24
CA LEU A 195 -8.57 -4.60 15.68
C LEU A 195 -7.84 -3.51 16.47
N PRO A 196 -7.32 -3.82 17.66
CA PRO A 196 -6.55 -2.85 18.43
C PRO A 196 -5.24 -2.47 17.73
N ALA A 197 -4.87 -1.19 17.89
CA ALA A 197 -3.54 -0.66 17.66
C ALA A 197 -2.62 -0.95 18.88
N SER A 198 -1.48 -0.27 18.99
CA SER A 198 -0.55 -0.43 20.12
C SER A 198 -1.21 -0.11 21.47
N ILE A 199 -1.05 -1.00 22.45
CA ILE A 199 -1.60 -0.85 23.80
C ILE A 199 -0.48 -0.98 24.83
N SER A 200 -0.30 0.06 25.66
CA SER A 200 0.65 0.04 26.77
C SER A 200 0.24 -1.04 27.78
N SER A 201 0.99 -2.13 27.79
CA SER A 201 0.69 -3.31 28.60
C SER A 201 1.98 -4.09 28.89
N PRO A 202 1.99 -4.99 29.89
CA PRO A 202 3.16 -5.84 30.14
C PRO A 202 3.62 -6.64 28.91
N GLY A 203 2.66 -7.03 28.05
CA GLY A 203 2.96 -7.70 26.79
C GLY A 203 3.67 -6.79 25.77
N PHE A 204 3.27 -5.52 25.69
CA PHE A 204 3.89 -4.53 24.82
C PHE A 204 5.31 -4.15 25.28
N GLU A 205 5.52 -4.07 26.60
CA GLU A 205 6.87 -3.85 27.16
C GLU A 205 7.82 -5.01 26.81
N GLU A 206 7.37 -6.25 26.96
CA GLU A 206 8.16 -7.43 26.61
C GLU A 206 8.43 -7.52 25.10
N GLU A 207 7.41 -7.24 24.29
CA GLU A 207 7.53 -7.17 22.84
C GLU A 207 8.61 -6.17 22.40
N ASN A 208 8.63 -4.98 22.98
CA ASN A 208 9.57 -3.91 22.63
C ASN A 208 11.03 -4.21 23.00
N ARG A 209 11.29 -5.15 23.92
CA ARG A 209 12.66 -5.59 24.27
C ARG A 209 13.34 -6.31 23.12
N ILE A 210 12.59 -7.14 22.38
CA ILE A 210 13.12 -7.99 21.30
C ILE A 210 12.79 -7.46 19.89
N LYS A 211 11.90 -6.47 19.79
CA LYS A 211 11.44 -5.91 18.52
C LYS A 211 12.60 -5.34 17.68
N PRO A 212 12.76 -5.77 16.41
CA PRO A 212 13.75 -5.19 15.50
C PRO A 212 13.59 -3.69 15.36
N GLU A 213 14.71 -2.97 15.19
CA GLU A 213 14.70 -1.51 15.06
C GLU A 213 13.84 -1.03 13.89
N LEU A 214 13.93 -1.68 12.73
CA LEU A 214 13.06 -1.36 11.59
C LEU A 214 11.57 -1.47 11.93
N CYS A 215 11.19 -2.47 12.73
CA CYS A 215 9.80 -2.62 13.15
C CYS A 215 9.36 -1.41 13.99
N LYS A 216 10.21 -0.93 14.92
CA LYS A 216 9.95 0.29 15.70
C LYS A 216 9.80 1.52 14.82
N ILE A 217 10.67 1.69 13.81
CA ILE A 217 10.59 2.81 12.84
C ILE A 217 9.25 2.79 12.08
N LEU A 218 8.77 1.61 11.69
CA LEU A 218 7.50 1.48 10.96
C LEU A 218 6.27 1.72 11.86
N GLU A 219 6.41 1.52 13.18
CA GLU A 219 5.36 1.76 14.18
C GLU A 219 5.38 3.15 14.80
N ASP A 220 6.42 3.95 14.60
CA ASP A 220 6.66 5.23 15.29
C ASP A 220 5.47 6.22 15.21
N ARG A 221 4.61 6.06 14.18
CA ARG A 221 3.42 6.89 13.96
C ARG A 221 2.15 6.34 14.59
N ASP A 222 2.19 5.17 15.22
CA ASP A 222 1.03 4.54 15.86
C ASP A 222 0.87 5.07 17.30
N PRO A 223 -0.22 5.78 17.62
CA PRO A 223 -0.45 6.24 18.98
C PRO A 223 -0.65 5.06 19.94
N VAL A 224 0.13 5.02 21.01
CA VAL A 224 0.00 3.99 22.06
C VAL A 224 -1.15 4.35 22.99
N ALA A 225 -2.19 3.53 23.02
CA ALA A 225 -3.33 3.69 23.92
C ALA A 225 -3.10 2.99 25.27
N THR A 226 -3.72 3.50 26.33
CA THR A 226 -3.85 2.75 27.58
C THR A 226 -4.83 1.57 27.43
N PRO A 227 -4.73 0.51 28.26
CA PRO A 227 -5.70 -0.59 28.26
C PRO A 227 -7.15 -0.12 28.45
N GLU A 228 -7.37 0.87 29.30
CA GLU A 228 -8.68 1.46 29.60
C GLU A 228 -9.25 2.24 28.40
N GLU A 229 -8.43 2.99 27.66
CA GLU A 229 -8.86 3.65 26.43
C GLU A 229 -9.23 2.63 25.36
N ALA A 230 -8.41 1.61 25.17
CA ALA A 230 -8.67 0.53 24.22
C ALA A 230 -9.93 -0.26 24.60
N ALA A 231 -10.17 -0.51 25.89
CA ALA A 231 -11.38 -1.16 26.38
C ALA A 231 -12.63 -0.31 26.13
N ARG A 232 -12.59 1.00 26.42
CA ARG A 232 -13.71 1.92 26.13
C ARG A 232 -14.03 2.00 24.64
N ARG A 233 -13.02 2.01 23.78
CA ARG A 233 -13.20 1.96 22.31
C ARG A 233 -13.85 0.66 21.87
N CYS A 234 -13.38 -0.47 22.39
CA CYS A 234 -13.98 -1.79 22.16
C CYS A 234 -15.46 -1.81 22.59
N MET A 235 -15.77 -1.35 23.81
CA MET A 235 -17.14 -1.31 24.30
C MET A 235 -18.04 -0.39 23.47
N SER A 236 -17.54 0.78 23.04
CA SER A 236 -18.31 1.68 22.18
C SER A 236 -18.67 1.03 20.84
N GLY A 237 -17.74 0.31 20.20
CA GLY A 237 -18.04 -0.43 18.97
C GLY A 237 -19.07 -1.53 19.19
N LEU A 238 -18.97 -2.25 20.31
CA LEU A 238 -20.01 -3.21 20.71
C LEU A 238 -21.36 -2.51 20.93
N ASP A 239 -21.41 -1.39 21.66
CA ASP A 239 -22.65 -0.67 21.93
C ASP A 239 -23.37 -0.26 20.62
N HIS A 240 -22.62 0.15 19.60
CA HIS A 240 -23.13 0.48 18.25
C HIS A 240 -23.52 -0.73 17.40
N GLY A 241 -23.06 -1.94 17.76
CA GLY A 241 -23.25 -3.15 16.98
C GLY A 241 -22.32 -3.23 15.77
N ASP A 242 -21.13 -2.62 15.88
CA ASP A 242 -20.12 -2.66 14.84
C ASP A 242 -19.54 -4.08 14.72
N PHE A 243 -19.39 -4.55 13.48
CA PHE A 243 -18.76 -5.82 13.19
C PHE A 243 -17.23 -5.71 13.32
N LEU A 244 -16.62 -4.67 12.74
CA LEU A 244 -15.17 -4.51 12.69
C LEU A 244 -14.75 -3.23 13.43
N ILE A 245 -14.42 -3.41 14.71
CA ILE A 245 -14.12 -2.34 15.66
C ILE A 245 -12.62 -2.00 15.57
N THR A 246 -12.26 -0.71 15.56
CA THR A 246 -10.85 -0.26 15.55
C THR A 246 -10.57 0.73 16.69
N SER A 247 -9.30 1.02 16.96
CA SER A 247 -8.91 1.89 18.07
C SER A 247 -9.14 3.39 17.84
N ASN A 248 -9.10 3.85 16.58
CA ASN A 248 -9.12 5.27 16.24
C ASN A 248 -9.50 5.50 14.76
N LEU A 249 -9.65 6.76 14.36
CA LEU A 249 -10.02 7.15 13.00
C LEU A 249 -9.02 6.65 11.94
N ILE A 250 -7.73 6.57 12.28
CA ILE A 250 -6.71 6.03 11.37
C ILE A 250 -6.96 4.54 11.12
N GLY A 251 -7.24 3.78 12.17
CA GLY A 251 -7.68 2.38 12.08
C GLY A 251 -8.94 2.23 11.24
N ASP A 252 -9.91 3.14 11.40
CA ASP A 252 -11.14 3.15 10.60
C ASP A 252 -10.86 3.39 9.11
N LEU A 253 -9.92 4.26 8.77
CA LEU A 253 -9.47 4.47 7.39
C LEU A 253 -8.72 3.25 6.84
N MET A 254 -7.87 2.61 7.66
CA MET A 254 -7.14 1.40 7.27
C MET A 254 -8.08 0.21 7.02
N LYS A 255 -9.08 -0.03 7.88
CA LYS A 255 -10.05 -1.12 7.67
C LYS A 255 -10.83 -0.96 6.37
N ASN A 256 -11.15 0.28 5.98
CA ASN A 256 -11.91 0.58 4.77
C ASN A 256 -11.18 0.14 3.49
N ARG A 257 -9.84 0.10 3.51
CA ARG A 257 -9.06 -0.35 2.35
C ARG A 257 -9.11 -1.86 2.12
N VAL A 258 -9.23 -2.64 3.19
CA VAL A 258 -9.12 -4.11 3.15
C VAL A 258 -10.39 -4.84 3.59
N ARG A 259 -11.49 -4.10 3.74
CA ARG A 259 -12.77 -4.61 4.22
C ARG A 259 -13.29 -5.80 3.42
N GLY A 260 -13.07 -5.83 2.11
CA GLY A 260 -13.52 -6.95 1.27
C GLY A 260 -15.02 -7.21 1.45
N ALA A 261 -15.39 -8.43 1.81
CA ALA A 261 -16.79 -8.85 2.04
C ALA A 261 -17.31 -8.60 3.47
N SER A 262 -16.50 -8.04 4.38
CA SER A 262 -16.98 -7.74 5.74
C SER A 262 -18.11 -6.69 5.70
N PRO A 263 -19.12 -6.78 6.57
CA PRO A 263 -20.19 -5.81 6.68
C PRO A 263 -19.70 -4.37 6.86
N GLN A 264 -20.51 -3.41 6.42
CA GLN A 264 -20.29 -2.00 6.75
C GLN A 264 -21.00 -1.63 8.04
N ASP A 265 -20.24 -1.07 8.98
CA ASP A 265 -20.76 -0.61 10.27
C ASP A 265 -21.65 0.63 10.05
N ASN A 266 -21.10 1.60 9.30
CA ASN A 266 -21.77 2.83 8.90
C ASN A 266 -21.57 3.07 7.39
N LEU A 267 -22.57 2.73 6.59
CA LEU A 267 -22.55 2.83 5.12
C LEU A 267 -21.97 4.16 4.61
N LEU A 268 -22.38 5.31 5.16
CA LEU A 268 -21.94 6.62 4.67
C LEU A 268 -20.48 6.91 5.04
N LEU A 269 -20.14 6.81 6.33
CA LEU A 269 -18.78 7.11 6.80
C LEU A 269 -17.75 6.14 6.21
N ASP A 270 -18.14 4.88 6.06
CA ASP A 270 -17.30 3.85 5.48
C ASP A 270 -17.10 4.03 3.98
N THR A 271 -18.13 4.47 3.26
CA THR A 271 -18.00 4.81 1.83
C THR A 271 -17.07 6.01 1.65
N ILE A 272 -17.21 7.05 2.47
CA ILE A 272 -16.31 8.21 2.45
C ILE A 272 -14.88 7.77 2.80
N GLY A 273 -14.71 6.97 3.86
CA GLY A 273 -13.42 6.43 4.27
C GLY A 273 -12.77 5.55 3.19
N THR A 274 -13.56 4.81 2.43
CA THR A 274 -13.08 4.02 1.28
C THR A 274 -12.52 4.91 0.17
N VAL A 275 -13.19 6.03 -0.15
CA VAL A 275 -12.69 7.00 -1.14
C VAL A 275 -11.40 7.67 -0.64
N ILE A 276 -11.37 8.12 0.61
CA ILE A 276 -10.18 8.76 1.20
C ILE A 276 -8.99 7.80 1.21
N SER A 277 -9.20 6.57 1.69
CA SER A 277 -8.17 5.53 1.75
C SER A 277 -7.67 5.11 0.36
N PHE A 278 -8.52 5.16 -0.68
CA PHE A 278 -8.09 4.87 -2.05
C PHE A 278 -6.96 5.80 -2.51
N PHE A 279 -7.05 7.10 -2.22
CA PHE A 279 -6.01 8.07 -2.57
C PHE A 279 -4.88 8.14 -1.54
N GLY A 280 -5.17 7.95 -0.25
CA GLY A 280 -4.17 8.01 0.82
C GLY A 280 -3.25 6.78 0.90
N TRP A 281 -3.73 5.61 0.46
CA TRP A 281 -2.98 4.36 0.60
C TRP A 281 -1.73 4.25 -0.27
N PRO A 282 -1.73 4.61 -1.58
CA PRO A 282 -0.52 4.54 -2.40
C PRO A 282 0.67 5.35 -1.86
N PRO A 283 0.54 6.63 -1.45
CA PRO A 283 1.66 7.37 -0.86
C PRO A 283 2.06 6.81 0.51
N PHE A 284 1.10 6.40 1.35
CA PHE A 284 1.39 5.80 2.66
C PHE A 284 2.20 4.50 2.54
N ARG A 285 1.78 3.58 1.66
CA ARG A 285 2.52 2.35 1.36
C ARG A 285 3.94 2.65 0.85
N ARG A 286 4.07 3.60 -0.09
CA ARG A 286 5.37 4.00 -0.62
C ARG A 286 6.30 4.55 0.46
N ASP A 287 5.75 5.27 1.43
CA ASP A 287 6.51 5.80 2.56
C ASP A 287 7.00 4.67 3.49
N LEU A 288 6.15 3.69 3.84
CA LEU A 288 6.56 2.50 4.59
C LEU A 288 7.67 1.73 3.87
N ASP A 289 7.46 1.44 2.58
CA ASP A 289 8.49 0.78 1.74
C ASP A 289 9.78 1.61 1.76
N SER A 290 9.69 2.94 1.58
CA SER A 290 10.85 3.85 1.58
C SER A 290 11.63 3.81 2.90
N SER A 291 10.96 3.69 4.04
CA SER A 291 11.60 3.52 5.34
C SER A 291 12.38 2.20 5.42
N VAL A 292 11.82 1.10 4.91
CA VAL A 292 12.55 -0.18 4.78
C VAL A 292 13.78 -0.05 3.88
N TYR A 293 13.65 0.65 2.75
CA TYR A 293 14.78 0.91 1.84
C TYR A 293 15.88 1.72 2.51
N LYS A 294 15.54 2.81 3.22
CA LYS A 294 16.51 3.65 3.94
C LYS A 294 17.24 2.83 5.01
N TYR A 295 16.48 2.10 5.83
CA TYR A 295 17.03 1.22 6.85
C TYR A 295 18.01 0.20 6.26
N ALA A 296 17.64 -0.45 5.15
CA ALA A 296 18.51 -1.43 4.48
C ALA A 296 19.80 -0.83 3.89
N ILE A 297 19.77 0.44 3.45
CA ILE A 297 20.96 1.15 2.98
C ILE A 297 21.85 1.54 4.17
N GLU A 298 21.26 2.12 5.22
CA GLU A 298 21.98 2.53 6.44
C GLU A 298 22.69 1.36 7.12
N HIS A 299 22.06 0.19 7.10
CA HIS A 299 22.61 -1.06 7.66
C HIS A 299 23.42 -1.89 6.66
N GLN A 300 23.74 -1.34 5.48
CA GLN A 300 24.56 -1.99 4.45
C GLN A 300 24.01 -3.34 3.94
N MET A 301 22.74 -3.65 4.21
CA MET A 301 22.06 -4.84 3.69
C MET A 301 21.75 -4.72 2.19
N ARG A 302 21.75 -3.49 1.67
CA ARG A 302 21.49 -3.19 0.26
C ARG A 302 22.34 -2.04 -0.24
N CYS A 303 22.92 -2.19 -1.43
CA CYS A 303 23.56 -1.07 -2.11
C CYS A 303 22.51 -0.07 -2.63
N PRO A 304 22.76 1.25 -2.53
CA PRO A 304 21.87 2.28 -3.07
C PRO A 304 21.60 2.03 -4.56
N ARG A 305 20.35 1.74 -4.92
CA ARG A 305 19.97 1.64 -6.33
C ARG A 305 20.10 3.03 -6.95
N ILE A 306 20.60 3.11 -8.19
CA ILE A 306 20.59 4.37 -8.95
C ILE A 306 19.11 4.84 -9.02
N GLU A 307 18.85 6.04 -8.51
CA GLU A 307 17.50 6.60 -8.35
C GLU A 307 16.65 6.42 -9.62
N ARG A 308 15.40 5.97 -9.44
CA ARG A 308 14.40 6.02 -10.51
C ARG A 308 14.06 7.48 -10.78
N SER A 309 14.16 7.92 -12.04
CA SER A 309 13.71 9.25 -12.46
C SER A 309 12.25 9.48 -12.01
N ASN A 310 11.95 10.60 -11.34
CA ASN A 310 10.57 10.94 -11.00
C ASN A 310 9.70 11.00 -12.27
N THR A 311 8.62 10.20 -12.29
CA THR A 311 7.71 10.10 -13.44
C THR A 311 7.04 11.44 -13.76
N PHE A 312 6.72 12.24 -12.72
CA PHE A 312 6.00 13.51 -12.89
C PHE A 312 6.79 14.58 -13.69
N PRO A 313 8.05 14.93 -13.36
CA PRO A 313 8.86 15.80 -14.21
C PRO A 313 9.05 15.25 -15.64
N SER A 314 9.15 13.93 -15.81
CA SER A 314 9.29 13.30 -17.12
C SER A 314 8.03 13.48 -18.00
N LEU A 315 6.84 13.41 -17.39
CA LEU A 315 5.56 13.71 -18.04
C LEU A 315 5.43 15.21 -18.38
N ALA A 316 5.87 16.10 -17.50
CA ALA A 316 5.88 17.55 -17.77
C ALA A 316 6.76 17.89 -18.99
N VAL A 317 7.93 17.25 -19.13
CA VAL A 317 8.79 17.40 -20.32
C VAL A 317 8.11 16.89 -21.58
N ILE A 318 7.39 15.76 -21.53
CA ILE A 318 6.58 15.29 -22.67
C ILE A 318 5.59 16.38 -23.09
N LEU A 319 4.85 16.92 -22.13
CA LEU A 319 3.85 17.95 -22.39
C LEU A 319 4.48 19.20 -23.01
N LEU A 320 5.64 19.65 -22.52
CA LEU A 320 6.34 20.81 -23.09
C LEU A 320 6.75 20.60 -24.56
N HIS A 321 7.19 19.39 -24.94
CA HIS A 321 7.50 19.08 -26.34
C HIS A 321 6.24 19.09 -27.22
N LEU A 322 5.12 18.54 -26.71
CA LEU A 322 3.84 18.56 -27.42
C LEU A 322 3.27 19.98 -27.55
N VAL A 323 3.43 20.80 -26.52
CA VAL A 323 3.06 22.23 -26.52
C VAL A 323 3.90 23.01 -27.54
N LEU A 324 5.21 22.75 -27.62
CA LEU A 324 6.10 23.39 -28.59
C LEU A 324 5.64 23.14 -30.03
N ILE A 325 5.33 21.88 -30.39
CA ILE A 325 4.85 21.58 -31.75
C ILE A 325 3.45 22.14 -31.98
N TYR A 326 2.55 22.07 -31.00
CA TYR A 326 1.17 22.57 -31.13
C TYR A 326 1.15 24.06 -31.47
N PHE A 327 1.90 24.89 -30.74
CA PHE A 327 1.97 26.33 -31.01
C PHE A 327 2.80 26.70 -32.24
N SER A 328 3.77 25.86 -32.62
CA SER A 328 4.58 26.10 -33.82
C SER A 328 3.86 25.68 -35.10
N PHE A 329 2.86 24.79 -35.02
CA PHE A 329 2.23 24.17 -36.18
C PHE A 329 1.66 25.17 -37.21
N PRO A 330 0.89 26.20 -36.85
CA PRO A 330 0.37 27.16 -37.83
C PRO A 330 1.48 27.88 -38.60
N ASN A 331 2.53 28.31 -37.89
CA ASN A 331 3.70 28.96 -38.48
C ASN A 331 4.53 27.98 -39.31
N LEU A 332 4.57 26.71 -38.91
CA LEU A 332 5.27 25.65 -39.64
C LEU A 332 4.60 25.39 -40.99
N VAL A 333 3.27 25.51 -41.08
CA VAL A 333 2.50 25.39 -42.32
C VAL A 333 2.73 26.61 -43.23
N GLN A 334 2.70 27.81 -42.68
CA GLN A 334 2.85 29.05 -43.46
C GLN A 334 4.30 29.33 -43.88
N SER A 335 5.25 29.11 -42.98
CA SER A 335 6.66 29.46 -43.14
C SER A 335 7.57 28.40 -42.49
N PRO A 336 7.79 27.25 -43.17
CA PRO A 336 8.50 26.12 -42.58
C PRO A 336 9.93 26.47 -42.14
N VAL A 337 10.71 27.13 -42.99
CA VAL A 337 12.14 27.40 -42.71
C VAL A 337 12.35 28.30 -41.50
N PRO A 338 11.76 29.52 -41.41
CA PRO A 338 11.93 30.36 -40.22
C PRO A 338 11.43 29.69 -38.93
N THR A 339 10.36 28.92 -39.02
CA THR A 339 9.78 28.22 -37.87
C THR A 339 10.71 27.12 -37.35
N LEU A 340 11.19 26.25 -38.24
CA LEU A 340 12.13 25.19 -37.88
C LEU A 340 13.43 25.76 -37.30
N THR A 341 13.97 26.83 -37.89
CA THR A 341 15.16 27.52 -37.37
C THR A 341 14.95 28.03 -35.94
N LYS A 342 13.77 28.60 -35.63
CA LYS A 342 13.43 29.06 -34.27
C LYS A 342 13.19 27.90 -33.30
N MET A 343 12.69 26.76 -33.77
CA MET A 343 12.46 25.59 -32.93
C MET A 343 13.76 24.92 -32.46
N VAL A 344 14.82 24.93 -33.26
CA VAL A 344 16.11 24.27 -32.93
C VAL A 344 16.67 24.68 -31.55
N PRO A 345 16.87 25.97 -31.22
CA PRO A 345 17.40 26.36 -29.91
C PRO A 345 16.44 26.03 -28.75
N SER A 346 15.13 26.19 -28.95
CA SER A 346 14.11 25.83 -27.94
C SER A 346 14.13 24.34 -27.65
N LEU A 347 14.24 23.52 -28.70
CA LEU A 347 14.30 22.08 -28.59
C LEU A 347 15.59 21.62 -27.90
N PHE A 348 16.73 22.22 -28.26
CA PHE A 348 18.00 21.96 -27.58
C PHE A 348 17.90 22.25 -26.07
N ALA A 349 17.30 23.37 -25.68
CA ALA A 349 17.06 23.69 -24.27
C ALA A 349 16.14 22.65 -23.59
N LEU A 350 15.06 22.22 -24.24
CA LEU A 350 14.19 21.17 -23.71
C LEU A 350 14.90 19.83 -23.55
N GLN A 351 15.79 19.48 -24.47
CA GLN A 351 16.61 18.26 -24.39
C GLN A 351 17.62 18.33 -23.23
N LEU A 352 18.21 19.50 -22.97
CA LEU A 352 19.05 19.71 -21.78
C LEU A 352 18.25 19.55 -20.49
N ILE A 353 17.05 20.13 -20.41
CA ILE A 353 16.15 19.99 -19.26
C ILE A 353 15.76 18.52 -19.06
N GLN A 354 15.42 17.81 -20.14
CA GLN A 354 15.09 16.38 -20.10
C GLN A 354 16.22 15.55 -19.51
N VAL A 355 17.43 15.71 -20.05
CA VAL A 355 18.63 15.00 -19.61
C VAL A 355 18.92 15.35 -18.15
N TRP A 356 18.81 16.62 -17.75
CA TRP A 356 19.03 17.04 -16.37
C TRP A 356 18.00 16.43 -15.40
N LEU A 357 16.71 16.44 -15.75
CA LEU A 357 15.64 15.87 -14.92
C LEU A 357 15.74 14.36 -14.77
N GLN A 358 16.23 13.67 -15.79
CA GLN A 358 16.45 12.23 -15.73
C GLN A 358 17.74 11.85 -14.99
N ARG A 359 18.53 12.84 -14.53
CA ARG A 359 19.73 12.73 -13.69
C ARG A 359 20.59 11.49 -14.01
N PRO A 360 21.02 11.29 -15.26
CA PRO A 360 21.88 10.17 -15.57
C PRO A 360 23.20 10.32 -14.79
N LYS A 361 23.59 9.28 -14.05
CA LYS A 361 24.93 9.22 -13.45
C LYS A 361 25.96 9.11 -14.57
N VAL A 362 26.52 10.24 -14.98
CA VAL A 362 27.59 10.34 -15.97
C VAL A 362 28.88 10.84 -15.31
N ASN A 363 30.01 10.26 -15.70
CA ASN A 363 31.34 10.64 -15.18
C ASN A 363 31.79 11.97 -15.81
N GLY A 364 31.25 13.08 -15.33
CA GLY A 364 31.49 14.43 -15.85
C GLY A 364 30.41 14.90 -16.83
N ILE A 365 29.79 16.03 -16.53
CA ILE A 365 28.71 16.62 -17.35
C ILE A 365 29.27 17.21 -18.65
N LEU A 366 30.39 17.94 -18.57
CA LEU A 366 30.97 18.64 -19.71
C LEU A 366 31.40 17.69 -20.86
N PRO A 367 32.10 16.56 -20.60
CA PRO A 367 32.41 15.59 -21.66
C PRO A 367 31.17 14.94 -22.27
N SER A 368 30.13 14.70 -21.47
CA SER A 368 28.86 14.13 -21.93
C SER A 368 28.12 15.09 -22.85
N MET A 369 28.09 16.37 -22.48
CA MET A 369 27.46 17.43 -23.27
C MET A 369 28.21 17.66 -24.59
N ALA A 370 29.54 17.73 -24.55
CA ALA A 370 30.37 17.84 -25.75
C ALA A 370 30.13 16.65 -26.71
N THR A 371 30.10 15.43 -26.17
CA THR A 371 29.82 14.22 -26.96
C THR A 371 28.41 14.24 -27.54
N ALA A 372 27.41 14.66 -26.79
CA ALA A 372 26.02 14.76 -27.25
C ALA A 372 25.87 15.77 -28.40
N ILE A 373 26.51 16.94 -28.28
CA ILE A 373 26.50 17.97 -29.33
C ILE A 373 27.19 17.44 -30.60
N LEU A 374 28.41 16.90 -30.48
CA LEU A 374 29.15 16.35 -31.63
C LEU A 374 28.41 15.19 -32.29
N SER A 375 27.85 14.29 -31.50
CA SER A 375 27.06 13.16 -32.00
C SER A 375 25.78 13.62 -32.68
N SER A 376 25.14 14.68 -32.18
CA SER A 376 23.92 15.23 -32.81
C SER A 376 24.22 15.94 -34.13
N LEU A 377 25.38 16.60 -34.24
CA LEU A 377 25.86 17.18 -35.50
C LEU A 377 26.20 16.08 -36.52
N GLY A 378 26.91 15.03 -36.12
CA GLY A 378 27.16 13.88 -37.00
C GLY A 378 25.87 13.12 -37.34
N GLY A 379 24.98 12.98 -36.36
CA GLY A 379 23.68 12.34 -36.48
C GLY A 379 22.74 13.08 -37.44
N SER A 380 22.77 14.42 -37.48
CA SER A 380 21.95 15.18 -38.42
C SER A 380 22.41 14.97 -39.86
N VAL A 381 23.72 14.83 -40.11
CA VAL A 381 24.24 14.47 -41.44
C VAL A 381 23.82 13.05 -41.83
N LEU A 382 23.92 12.09 -40.92
CA LEU A 382 23.50 10.71 -41.20
C LEU A 382 21.99 10.63 -41.47
N ILE A 383 21.18 11.29 -40.64
CA ILE A 383 19.72 11.34 -40.81
C ILE A 383 19.37 12.04 -42.12
N GLN A 384 20.09 13.11 -42.51
CA GLN A 384 19.92 13.78 -43.80
C GLN A 384 20.09 12.80 -44.97
N LEU A 385 21.15 11.98 -44.95
CA LEU A 385 21.39 10.98 -45.99
C LEU A 385 20.27 9.94 -46.02
N ILE A 386 19.81 9.50 -44.84
CA ILE A 386 18.70 8.55 -44.72
C ILE A 386 17.42 9.15 -45.30
N VAL A 387 16.97 10.32 -44.84
CA VAL A 387 15.70 10.89 -45.32
C VAL A 387 15.73 11.19 -46.82
N VAL A 388 16.88 11.60 -47.36
CA VAL A 388 17.06 11.78 -48.82
C VAL A 388 16.96 10.45 -49.56
N ALA A 389 17.56 9.37 -49.04
CA ALA A 389 17.41 8.03 -49.60
C ALA A 389 15.95 7.54 -49.58
N PHE A 390 15.16 7.99 -48.59
CA PHE A 390 13.72 7.76 -48.49
C PHE A 390 12.86 8.76 -49.30
N GLY A 391 13.46 9.56 -50.18
CA GLY A 391 12.75 10.43 -51.12
C GLY A 391 12.60 11.88 -50.69
N ALA A 392 13.26 12.32 -49.62
CA ALA A 392 13.26 13.73 -49.24
C ALA A 392 14.01 14.59 -50.28
N PRO A 393 13.57 15.84 -50.53
CA PRO A 393 14.23 16.72 -51.48
C PRO A 393 15.70 17.01 -51.14
N LEU A 394 16.60 16.74 -52.09
CA LEU A 394 18.04 16.99 -51.98
C LEU A 394 18.42 18.41 -52.43
N MET A 395 18.05 18.79 -53.67
CA MET A 395 18.46 20.06 -54.28
C MET A 395 17.44 21.17 -54.08
N LYS A 396 16.15 20.88 -54.35
CA LYS A 396 15.04 21.81 -54.08
C LYS A 396 14.70 21.72 -52.60
N ASN A 397 14.57 22.84 -51.88
CA ASN A 397 14.25 22.86 -50.44
C ASN A 397 15.31 22.21 -49.52
N TYR A 398 16.60 22.23 -49.88
CA TYR A 398 17.68 21.62 -49.08
C TYR A 398 17.62 22.05 -47.59
N LEU A 399 17.32 23.32 -47.33
CA LEU A 399 17.27 23.89 -45.99
C LEU A 399 16.15 23.30 -45.13
N LYS A 400 15.00 22.95 -45.74
CA LYS A 400 13.90 22.27 -45.04
C LYS A 400 14.31 20.87 -44.60
N THR A 401 14.96 20.14 -45.52
CA THR A 401 15.45 18.77 -45.25
C THR A 401 16.54 18.80 -44.18
N PHE A 402 17.50 19.72 -44.29
CA PHE A 402 18.56 19.90 -43.29
C PHE A 402 18.01 20.22 -41.90
N LEU A 403 17.11 21.20 -41.78
CA LEU A 403 16.52 21.58 -40.49
C LEU A 403 15.65 20.44 -39.89
N CYS A 404 14.96 19.68 -40.73
CA CYS A 404 14.25 18.47 -40.30
C CYS A 404 15.21 17.44 -39.70
N SER A 405 16.32 17.16 -40.38
CA SER A 405 17.35 16.22 -39.91
C SER A 405 18.01 16.68 -38.61
N VAL A 406 18.22 17.98 -38.42
CA VAL A 406 18.70 18.56 -37.15
C VAL A 406 17.70 18.31 -36.02
N ILE A 407 16.40 18.57 -36.24
CA ILE A 407 15.35 18.33 -35.23
C ILE A 407 15.26 16.84 -34.86
N LEU A 408 15.25 15.96 -35.85
CA LEU A 408 15.22 14.51 -35.62
C LEU A 408 16.44 14.06 -34.82
N SER A 409 17.64 14.56 -35.16
CA SER A 409 18.87 14.26 -34.43
C SER A 409 18.83 14.75 -32.96
N LEU A 410 18.27 15.94 -32.71
CA LEU A 410 18.09 16.45 -31.35
C LEU A 410 17.11 15.59 -30.53
N LEU A 411 16.05 15.07 -31.15
CA LEU A 411 15.06 14.24 -30.46
C LEU A 411 15.54 12.79 -30.21
N THR A 412 16.40 12.26 -31.08
CA THR A 412 16.87 10.86 -31.02
C THR A 412 18.29 10.74 -30.48
N VAL A 413 19.26 11.35 -31.15
CA VAL A 413 20.69 11.15 -30.93
C VAL A 413 21.14 11.87 -29.66
N PHE A 414 20.79 13.15 -29.49
CA PHE A 414 21.25 13.97 -28.36
C PHE A 414 21.06 13.31 -26.98
N PRO A 415 19.83 12.93 -26.56
CA PRO A 415 19.61 12.41 -25.22
C PRO A 415 20.30 11.05 -24.99
N ILE A 416 20.43 10.23 -26.03
CA ILE A 416 21.13 8.93 -25.96
C ILE A 416 22.63 9.15 -25.85
N SER A 417 23.22 9.96 -26.74
CA SER A 417 24.65 10.28 -26.77
C SER A 417 25.15 10.92 -25.49
N PHE A 418 24.31 11.72 -24.83
CA PHE A 418 24.64 12.29 -23.53
C PHE A 418 24.94 11.20 -22.48
N TYR A 419 24.23 10.07 -22.54
CA TYR A 419 24.42 8.96 -21.61
C TYR A 419 25.47 7.95 -22.08
N THR A 420 25.38 7.51 -23.33
CA THR A 420 26.20 6.43 -23.88
C THR A 420 27.59 6.91 -24.27
N ARG A 421 27.77 8.21 -24.53
CA ARG A 421 28.99 8.79 -25.12
C ARG A 421 29.39 8.04 -26.40
N PHE A 422 30.67 7.96 -26.73
CA PHE A 422 31.16 7.18 -27.88
C PHE A 422 31.36 5.67 -27.56
N ASP A 423 30.66 5.12 -26.57
CA ASP A 423 30.77 3.70 -26.20
C ASP A 423 29.95 2.82 -27.17
N PHE A 424 30.64 2.16 -28.08
CA PHE A 424 30.02 1.29 -29.09
C PHE A 424 29.17 0.16 -28.49
N ARG A 425 29.57 -0.42 -27.36
CA ARG A 425 28.82 -1.51 -26.72
C ARG A 425 27.48 -0.99 -26.22
N ARG A 426 27.45 0.21 -25.62
CA ARG A 426 26.21 0.86 -25.17
C ARG A 426 25.30 1.26 -26.33
N TRP A 427 25.86 1.79 -27.42
CA TRP A 427 25.09 2.09 -28.63
C TRP A 427 24.45 0.85 -29.25
N ARG A 428 25.20 -0.24 -29.37
CA ARG A 428 24.68 -1.52 -29.86
C ARG A 428 23.50 -2.00 -29.02
N ASN A 429 23.60 -1.90 -27.69
CA ASN A 429 22.52 -2.26 -26.77
C ASN A 429 21.26 -1.41 -26.98
N VAL A 430 21.42 -0.10 -27.21
CA VAL A 430 20.30 0.81 -27.52
C VAL A 430 19.62 0.46 -28.85
N LEU A 431 20.40 0.14 -29.88
CA LEU A 431 19.90 -0.22 -31.21
C LEU A 431 19.23 -1.61 -31.24
N THR A 432 19.73 -2.56 -30.45
CA THR A 432 19.21 -3.94 -30.39
C THR A 432 18.15 -4.15 -29.32
N LEU A 433 17.84 -3.12 -28.52
CA LEU A 433 16.96 -3.21 -27.35
C LEU A 433 17.40 -4.28 -26.32
N GLN A 434 18.71 -4.59 -26.26
CA GLN A 434 19.28 -5.59 -25.37
C GLN A 434 20.11 -4.96 -24.23
N GLY A 435 19.73 -5.19 -22.96
CA GLY A 435 20.51 -4.80 -21.77
C GLY A 435 19.66 -4.23 -20.63
N GLN A 436 19.82 -4.79 -19.41
CA GLN A 436 18.99 -4.49 -18.23
C GLN A 436 19.38 -3.24 -17.42
N ASP A 437 20.38 -2.47 -17.85
CA ASP A 437 20.67 -1.14 -17.30
C ASP A 437 19.79 -0.10 -18.00
N PHE A 438 18.50 -0.11 -17.67
CA PHE A 438 17.48 0.71 -18.32
C PHE A 438 17.87 2.20 -18.34
N CYS A 439 18.16 2.75 -19.52
CA CYS A 439 18.14 4.20 -19.80
C CYS A 439 16.72 4.78 -19.77
N GLY A 440 15.88 4.33 -18.83
CA GLY A 440 14.49 4.74 -18.63
C GLY A 440 13.67 4.84 -19.93
N SER A 441 12.93 5.94 -20.05
CA SER A 441 12.08 6.26 -21.22
C SER A 441 12.83 6.71 -22.47
N LEU A 442 14.17 6.91 -22.42
CA LEU A 442 14.92 7.59 -23.49
C LEU A 442 14.94 6.81 -24.81
N VAL A 443 15.17 5.50 -24.72
CA VAL A 443 15.21 4.62 -25.89
C VAL A 443 13.83 4.58 -26.57
N TYR A 444 12.76 4.46 -25.78
CA TYR A 444 11.40 4.48 -26.29
C TYR A 444 11.02 5.83 -26.92
N ARG A 445 11.49 6.96 -26.38
CA ARG A 445 11.32 8.29 -26.99
C ARG A 445 12.00 8.37 -28.34
N ALA A 446 13.25 7.92 -28.44
CA ALA A 446 14.01 7.97 -29.70
C ALA A 446 13.38 7.07 -30.78
N TRP A 447 13.00 5.84 -30.44
CA TRP A 447 12.29 4.97 -31.38
C TRP A 447 10.90 5.49 -31.73
N GLY A 448 10.19 6.08 -30.76
CA GLY A 448 8.93 6.77 -30.98
C GLY A 448 9.06 7.89 -32.02
N VAL A 449 10.12 8.70 -31.95
CA VAL A 449 10.42 9.73 -32.96
C VAL A 449 10.62 9.14 -34.35
N VAL A 450 11.40 8.05 -34.47
CA VAL A 450 11.65 7.40 -35.76
C VAL A 450 10.36 6.86 -36.36
N ILE A 451 9.56 6.13 -35.57
CA ILE A 451 8.28 5.58 -36.01
C ILE A 451 7.29 6.70 -36.36
N GLY A 452 7.22 7.74 -35.51
CA GLY A 452 6.35 8.88 -35.72
C GLY A 452 6.72 9.68 -36.98
N ALA A 453 8.01 9.91 -37.23
CA ALA A 453 8.49 10.55 -38.45
C ALA A 453 8.15 9.73 -39.69
N TRP A 454 8.30 8.41 -39.61
CA TRP A 454 7.94 7.49 -40.70
C TRP A 454 6.43 7.50 -40.99
N LEU A 455 5.58 7.41 -39.96
CA LEU A 455 4.13 7.55 -40.11
C LEU A 455 3.76 8.94 -40.66
N GLY A 456 4.48 9.98 -40.23
CA GLY A 456 4.32 11.35 -40.73
C GLY A 456 4.67 11.51 -42.21
N ALA A 457 5.39 10.57 -42.83
CA ALA A 457 5.64 10.60 -44.27
C ALA A 457 4.44 10.08 -45.09
N ILE A 458 3.56 9.25 -44.50
CA ILE A 458 2.41 8.62 -45.19
C ILE A 458 1.44 9.64 -45.82
N PRO A 459 1.10 10.77 -45.18
CA PRO A 459 0.15 11.72 -45.77
C PRO A 459 0.68 12.51 -46.97
N ILE A 460 2.01 12.50 -47.21
CA ILE A 460 2.64 13.27 -48.29
C ILE A 460 2.22 12.76 -49.68
N PRO A 461 2.32 11.45 -50.00
CA PRO A 461 1.88 10.91 -51.29
C PRO A 461 0.36 10.81 -51.46
N LEU A 462 -0.45 11.06 -50.42
CA LEU A 462 -1.92 10.99 -50.50
C LEU A 462 -2.54 12.21 -51.19
N ASP A 463 -1.76 13.28 -51.40
CA ASP A 463 -2.07 14.45 -52.24
C ASP A 463 -3.49 15.02 -52.03
N TRP A 464 -3.79 15.46 -50.80
CA TRP A 464 -5.10 16.07 -50.48
C TRP A 464 -5.12 17.58 -50.74
N ASP A 465 -4.14 18.10 -51.48
CA ASP A 465 -3.94 19.52 -51.78
C ASP A 465 -3.97 20.43 -50.54
N ARG A 466 -3.51 19.93 -49.40
CA ARG A 466 -3.49 20.70 -48.15
C ARG A 466 -2.10 21.28 -47.86
N PRO A 467 -2.00 22.58 -47.49
CA PRO A 467 -0.71 23.20 -47.15
C PRO A 467 0.09 22.47 -46.06
N TRP A 468 -0.60 21.79 -45.14
CA TRP A 468 0.03 21.05 -44.05
C TRP A 468 0.66 19.71 -44.48
N GLN A 469 0.35 19.19 -45.67
CA GLN A 469 0.95 17.97 -46.22
C GLN A 469 2.36 18.19 -46.81
N ALA A 470 2.78 19.45 -46.96
CA ALA A 470 4.05 19.76 -47.59
C ALA A 470 5.26 19.29 -46.77
N TRP A 471 6.32 18.87 -47.44
CA TRP A 471 7.60 18.55 -46.79
C TRP A 471 8.19 19.78 -46.07
N PRO A 472 8.65 19.66 -44.80
CA PRO A 472 8.76 18.46 -43.94
C PRO A 472 7.70 18.42 -42.82
N ILE A 473 6.57 19.11 -42.99
CA ILE A 473 5.63 19.46 -41.90
C ILE A 473 5.11 18.21 -41.20
N THR A 474 4.53 17.28 -41.94
CA THR A 474 3.91 16.07 -41.39
C THR A 474 4.92 15.14 -40.72
N VAL A 475 6.14 15.07 -41.24
CA VAL A 475 7.26 14.27 -40.68
C VAL A 475 7.71 14.86 -39.35
N VAL A 476 7.88 16.18 -39.28
CA VAL A 476 8.24 16.86 -38.03
C VAL A 476 7.11 16.72 -37.00
N THR A 477 5.85 16.91 -37.39
CA THR A 477 4.71 16.71 -36.48
C THR A 477 4.66 15.27 -35.96
N GLY A 478 4.80 14.29 -36.85
CA GLY A 478 4.84 12.87 -36.51
C GLY A 478 5.97 12.54 -35.53
N ALA A 479 7.16 13.10 -35.72
CA ALA A 479 8.30 12.96 -34.81
C ALA A 479 7.99 13.40 -33.37
N PHE A 480 7.32 14.55 -33.20
CA PHE A 480 6.95 15.06 -31.86
C PHE A 480 5.84 14.23 -31.21
N LEU A 481 4.84 13.79 -31.98
CA LEU A 481 3.78 12.90 -31.46
C LEU A 481 4.38 11.54 -31.04
N GLY A 482 5.26 10.99 -31.88
CA GLY A 482 5.99 9.77 -31.61
C GLY A 482 6.90 9.89 -30.38
N TYR A 483 7.60 11.02 -30.20
CA TYR A 483 8.36 11.31 -28.98
C TYR A 483 7.48 11.26 -27.73
N GLY A 484 6.29 11.87 -27.78
CA GLY A 484 5.35 11.88 -26.66
C GLY A 484 4.83 10.48 -26.33
N PHE A 485 4.39 9.73 -27.34
CA PHE A 485 3.90 8.36 -27.18
C PHE A 485 4.98 7.39 -26.67
N GLY A 486 6.17 7.44 -27.27
CA GLY A 486 7.33 6.67 -26.82
C GLY A 486 7.75 7.05 -25.39
N GLY A 487 7.64 8.32 -25.03
CA GLY A 487 7.80 8.79 -23.66
C GLY A 487 6.81 8.16 -22.68
N LEU A 488 5.52 8.16 -23.02
CA LEU A 488 4.46 7.57 -22.18
C LEU A 488 4.65 6.06 -21.98
N ILE A 489 4.89 5.31 -23.06
CA ILE A 489 5.20 3.88 -22.99
C ILE A 489 6.43 3.65 -22.11
N GLY A 490 7.48 4.43 -22.32
CA GLY A 490 8.72 4.33 -21.55
C GLY A 490 8.56 4.69 -20.07
N GLU A 491 7.52 5.44 -19.67
CA GLU A 491 7.19 5.66 -18.26
C GLU A 491 6.27 4.57 -17.68
N LEU A 492 5.40 3.97 -18.49
CA LEU A 492 4.52 2.87 -18.09
C LEU A 492 5.27 1.54 -17.88
N LEU A 493 6.32 1.30 -18.67
CA LEU A 493 7.13 0.08 -18.62
C LEU A 493 8.28 0.12 -17.58
N LYS A 494 8.39 1.17 -16.76
CA LYS A 494 9.49 1.41 -15.80
C LYS A 494 9.39 0.69 -14.45
#